data_AF-A0AB36IV96-F1
#
_entry.id   AF-A0AB36IV96-F1
#
_cell.length_a   1.000
_cell.length_b   1.000
_cell.length_c   1.000
_cell.angle_alpha   90.00
_cell.angle_beta   90.00
_cell.angle_gamma   90.00
#
_symmetry.space_group_name_H-M   'P 1'
#
loop_
_entity.id
_entity.type
_entity.pdbx_description
1 polymer ?
#
loop_
_entity_poly.entity_id
_entity_poly.type
_entity_poly.pdbx_seq_one_letter_code
_entity_poly.pdbx_strand_id
1 'polypeptide(L)'
;MGVMMDELDELELRVGEKWAAAAAARIPQDFDLSHWSEVFDLTDLPPATPLPPDWPQFPREQWLRYPVKRQLTLVLCENLLDRNDELTDEQWMLLCLMMQYGGKVRIA
;
A
#
# COMPACT_ATOMS: atom_id res chain seq x y z
N MET A 1 -17.85 -13.29 -21.62
CA MET A 1 -17.17 -12.07 -22.13
C MET A 1 -15.98 -11.88 -21.21
N GLY A 2 -14.77 -12.23 -21.65
CA GLY A 2 -13.57 -12.14 -20.82
C GLY A 2 -13.20 -10.69 -20.62
N VAL A 3 -13.03 -10.25 -19.36
CA VAL A 3 -12.49 -8.94 -19.05
C VAL A 3 -11.03 -8.96 -19.51
N MET A 4 -10.69 -8.22 -20.57
CA MET A 4 -9.29 -7.96 -20.90
C MET A 4 -8.73 -7.08 -19.79
N MET A 5 -7.69 -7.56 -19.11
CA MET A 5 -6.97 -6.80 -18.11
C MET A 5 -6.25 -5.64 -18.81
N ASP A 6 -6.33 -4.43 -18.26
CA ASP A 6 -5.61 -3.29 -18.84
C ASP A 6 -4.12 -3.35 -18.47
N GLU A 7 -3.26 -2.66 -19.22
CA GLU A 7 -1.80 -2.65 -19.01
C GLU A 7 -1.41 -2.19 -17.59
N LEU A 8 -2.25 -1.34 -16.97
CA LEU A 8 -2.00 -0.84 -15.63
C LEU A 8 -2.38 -1.87 -14.57
N ASP A 9 -3.43 -2.65 -14.78
CA ASP A 9 -3.84 -3.77 -13.93
C ASP A 9 -2.81 -4.91 -14.00
N GLU A 10 -2.25 -5.20 -15.17
CA GLU A 10 -1.12 -6.13 -15.32
C GLU A 10 0.12 -5.64 -14.55
N LEU A 11 0.42 -4.34 -14.64
CA LEU A 11 1.50 -3.72 -13.87
C LEU A 11 1.23 -3.80 -12.35
N GLU A 12 0.00 -3.54 -11.92
CA GLU A 12 -0.37 -3.65 -10.50
C GLU A 12 -0.22 -5.07 -9.97
N LEU A 13 -0.69 -6.07 -10.72
CA LEU A 13 -0.55 -7.47 -10.34
C LEU A 13 0.92 -7.85 -10.19
N ARG A 14 1.73 -7.58 -11.22
CA ARG A 14 3.16 -7.94 -11.25
C ARG A 14 3.95 -7.27 -10.12
N VAL A 15 3.73 -5.97 -9.89
CA VAL A 15 4.42 -5.24 -8.82
C VAL A 15 3.91 -5.66 -7.44
N GLY A 16 2.60 -5.96 -7.33
CA GLY A 16 1.99 -6.50 -6.12
C GLY A 16 2.58 -7.85 -5.72
N GLU A 17 2.74 -8.78 -6.66
CA GLU A 17 3.37 -10.09 -6.42
C GLU A 17 4.83 -9.95 -5.99
N LYS A 18 5.62 -9.10 -6.66
CA LYS A 18 7.00 -8.79 -6.26
C LYS A 18 7.06 -8.24 -4.84
N TRP A 19 6.19 -7.28 -4.52
CA TRP A 19 6.15 -6.68 -3.20
C TRP A 19 5.75 -7.69 -2.12
N ALA A 20 4.74 -8.53 -2.38
CA ALA A 20 4.31 -9.58 -1.44
C ALA A 20 5.46 -10.57 -1.12
N ALA A 21 6.22 -10.98 -2.14
CA ALA A 21 7.38 -11.84 -1.96
C ALA A 21 8.49 -11.16 -1.12
N ALA A 22 8.81 -9.90 -1.42
CA ALA A 22 9.80 -9.11 -0.67
C ALA A 22 9.34 -8.83 0.78
N ALA A 23 8.05 -8.62 0.99
CA ALA A 23 7.46 -8.39 2.30
C ALA A 23 7.52 -9.66 3.15
N ALA A 24 7.15 -10.82 2.60
CA ALA A 24 7.22 -12.11 3.29
C ALA A 24 8.65 -12.47 3.77
N ALA A 25 9.70 -11.97 3.11
CA ALA A 25 11.08 -12.16 3.53
C ALA A 25 11.51 -11.25 4.70
N ARG A 26 10.85 -10.10 4.88
CA ARG A 26 11.16 -9.11 5.95
C ARG A 26 10.27 -9.22 7.17
N ILE A 27 9.07 -9.71 6.95
CA ILE A 27 8.04 -9.80 7.95
C ILE A 27 8.27 -11.07 8.77
N PRO A 28 8.21 -11.01 10.11
CA PRO A 28 8.25 -12.20 10.96
C PRO A 28 7.26 -13.26 10.46
N GLN A 29 7.64 -14.54 10.44
CA GLN A 29 6.80 -15.61 9.83
C GLN A 29 5.42 -15.78 10.48
N ASP A 30 5.23 -15.23 11.67
CA ASP A 30 4.00 -15.19 12.45
C ASP A 30 3.10 -13.98 12.12
N PHE A 31 3.57 -13.05 11.29
CA PHE A 31 2.80 -11.88 10.90
C PHE A 31 2.00 -12.17 9.62
N ASP A 32 0.69 -12.09 9.76
CA ASP A 32 -0.26 -12.33 8.70
C ASP A 32 -0.36 -11.11 7.77
N LEU A 33 0.13 -11.27 6.53
CA LEU A 33 0.06 -10.25 5.49
C LEU A 33 -1.38 -9.89 5.08
N SER A 34 -2.37 -10.75 5.34
CA SER A 34 -3.78 -10.40 5.11
C SER A 34 -4.28 -9.29 6.04
N HIS A 35 -3.60 -9.11 7.18
CA HIS A 35 -3.80 -8.01 8.12
C HIS A 35 -2.80 -6.86 7.91
N TRP A 36 -2.04 -6.85 6.81
CA TRP A 36 -1.12 -5.75 6.50
C TRP A 36 -1.84 -4.40 6.47
N SER A 37 -3.07 -4.39 5.95
CA SER A 37 -3.93 -3.21 6.00
C SER A 37 -4.17 -2.80 7.44
N GLU A 38 -4.44 -3.71 8.37
CA GLU A 38 -4.73 -3.45 9.79
C GLU A 38 -3.52 -2.89 10.56
N VAL A 39 -2.31 -3.33 10.22
CA VAL A 39 -1.07 -2.85 10.88
C VAL A 39 -0.73 -1.41 10.48
N PHE A 40 -1.15 -0.99 9.29
CA PHE A 40 -1.10 0.40 8.85
C PHE A 40 -2.49 1.06 8.86
N ASP A 41 -3.50 0.40 9.44
CA ASP A 41 -4.83 0.94 9.61
C ASP A 41 -4.83 1.76 10.89
N LEU A 42 -4.41 3.02 10.76
CA LEU A 42 -4.55 4.00 11.83
C LEU A 42 -6.03 4.31 12.16
N THR A 43 -7.00 3.68 11.49
CA THR A 43 -8.44 3.85 11.74
C THR A 43 -9.06 2.79 12.65
N ASP A 44 -8.37 1.66 12.92
CA ASP A 44 -8.93 0.52 13.68
C ASP A 44 -8.39 0.38 15.12
N LEU A 45 -7.74 1.43 15.64
CA LEU A 45 -7.46 1.52 17.07
C LEU A 45 -8.80 1.47 17.84
N PRO A 46 -9.01 0.50 18.75
CA PRO A 46 -10.27 0.42 19.49
C PRO A 46 -10.48 1.73 20.25
N PRO A 47 -11.70 2.32 20.23
CA PRO A 47 -12.03 3.51 21.00
C PRO A 47 -12.15 3.11 22.48
N ALA A 48 -11.04 2.74 23.13
CA ALA A 48 -10.99 2.57 24.58
C ALA A 48 -11.04 3.93 25.30
N THR A 49 -10.88 5.02 24.55
CA THR A 49 -10.89 6.39 25.04
C THR A 49 -11.87 7.19 24.19
N PRO A 50 -12.86 7.90 24.77
CA PRO A 50 -13.62 8.89 24.02
C PRO A 50 -12.63 9.89 23.44
N LEU A 51 -12.52 9.91 22.11
CA LEU A 51 -11.69 10.89 21.43
C LEU A 51 -12.29 12.28 21.70
N PRO A 52 -11.47 13.32 21.96
CA PRO A 52 -11.95 14.70 22.05
C PRO A 52 -12.80 15.06 20.83
N PRO A 53 -13.83 15.92 20.95
CA PRO A 53 -14.71 16.31 19.84
C PRO A 53 -13.98 16.86 18.61
N ASP A 54 -12.77 17.38 18.85
CA ASP A 54 -11.82 18.01 17.95
C ASP A 54 -10.79 17.03 17.36
N TRP A 55 -10.89 15.73 17.67
CA TRP A 55 -10.06 14.70 17.09
C TRP A 55 -10.53 14.36 15.66
N PRO A 56 -9.62 14.31 14.65
CA PRO A 56 -10.00 13.95 13.29
C PRO A 56 -10.58 12.53 13.24
N GLN A 57 -11.89 12.41 13.00
CA GLN A 57 -12.51 11.13 12.67
C GLN A 57 -12.34 10.89 11.18
N PHE A 58 -11.53 9.89 10.83
CA PHE A 58 -11.26 9.56 9.44
C PHE A 58 -12.44 8.73 8.88
N PRO A 59 -13.17 9.19 7.84
CA PRO A 59 -14.18 8.36 7.17
C PRO A 59 -13.54 7.13 6.51
N ARG A 60 -14.31 6.04 6.36
CA ARG A 60 -13.94 4.83 5.57
C ARG A 60 -13.37 5.27 4.23
N GLU A 61 -12.07 5.09 4.04
CA GLU A 61 -11.34 5.80 2.99
C GLU A 61 -11.85 5.42 1.59
N GLN A 62 -12.39 6.41 0.86
CA GLN A 62 -12.65 6.26 -0.57
C GLN A 62 -11.46 6.89 -1.32
N TRP A 63 -10.79 6.10 -2.15
CA TRP A 63 -9.60 6.54 -2.87
C TRP A 63 -9.90 6.72 -4.36
N LEU A 64 -9.71 7.94 -4.88
CA LEU A 64 -9.71 8.16 -6.32
C LEU A 64 -8.35 7.74 -6.88
N ARG A 65 -8.34 6.77 -7.79
CA ARG A 65 -7.13 6.33 -8.51
C ARG A 65 -6.91 7.22 -9.72
N TYR A 66 -5.71 7.81 -9.84
CA TYR A 66 -5.28 8.54 -11.04
C TYR A 66 -4.38 7.62 -11.88
N PRO A 67 -4.86 7.05 -13.00
CA PRO A 67 -4.17 5.98 -13.71
C PRO A 67 -2.71 6.29 -14.05
N VAL A 68 -2.43 7.47 -14.61
CA VAL A 68 -1.07 7.87 -15.00
C VAL A 68 -0.16 8.05 -13.79
N LYS A 69 -0.64 8.67 -12.71
CA LYS A 69 0.15 8.83 -11.48
C LYS A 69 0.43 7.48 -10.85
N ARG A 70 -0.56 6.58 -10.85
CA ARG A 70 -0.44 5.22 -10.32
C ARG A 70 0.58 4.41 -11.12
N GLN A 71 0.53 4.50 -12.45
CA GLN A 71 1.51 3.84 -13.33
C GLN A 71 2.95 4.30 -13.01
N LEU A 72 3.18 5.60 -12.91
CA LEU A 72 4.50 6.15 -12.56
C LEU A 72 4.97 5.67 -11.18
N THR A 73 4.09 5.69 -10.18
CA THR A 73 4.38 5.15 -8.86
C THR A 73 4.79 3.68 -8.93
N LEU A 74 4.03 2.85 -9.66
CA LEU A 74 4.31 1.41 -9.75
C LEU A 74 5.62 1.10 -10.46
N VAL A 75 5.97 1.87 -11.49
CA VAL A 75 7.29 1.77 -12.15
C VAL A 75 8.42 2.11 -11.17
N LEU A 76 8.24 3.14 -10.33
CA LEU A 76 9.23 3.46 -9.29
C LEU A 76 9.33 2.35 -8.24
N CYS A 77 8.19 1.82 -7.77
CA CYS A 77 8.15 0.70 -6.83
C CYS A 77 8.83 -0.54 -7.40
N GLU A 78 8.59 -0.86 -8.67
CA GLU A 78 9.23 -1.99 -9.35
C GLU A 78 10.76 -1.86 -9.36
N ASN A 79 11.29 -0.69 -9.73
CA ASN A 79 12.74 -0.45 -9.74
C ASN A 79 13.37 -0.58 -8.35
N LEU A 80 12.65 -0.18 -7.28
CA LEU A 80 13.11 -0.34 -5.90
C LEU A 80 13.07 -1.82 -5.47
N LEU A 81 12.02 -2.55 -5.85
CA LEU A 81 11.89 -3.98 -5.58
C LEU A 81 12.94 -4.81 -6.31
N ASP A 82 13.38 -4.41 -7.49
CA ASP A 82 14.48 -5.07 -8.20
C ASP A 82 15.85 -4.90 -7.47
N ARG A 83 15.93 -3.96 -6.52
CA ARG A 83 17.10 -3.68 -5.67
C ARG A 83 16.80 -3.88 -4.19
N ASN A 84 15.89 -4.80 -3.90
CA ASN A 84 15.33 -4.98 -2.59
C ASN A 84 16.38 -5.12 -1.47
N ASP A 85 17.45 -5.87 -1.74
CA ASP A 85 18.48 -6.20 -0.75
C ASP A 85 19.40 -5.00 -0.41
N GLU A 86 19.33 -3.93 -1.20
CA GLU A 86 20.07 -2.68 -1.00
C GLU A 86 19.26 -1.61 -0.25
N LEU A 87 17.96 -1.85 -0.04
CA LEU A 87 17.07 -0.87 0.58
C LEU A 87 17.33 -0.75 2.09
N THR A 88 17.44 0.48 2.57
CA THR A 88 17.35 0.76 4.01
C THR A 88 15.93 0.55 4.52
N ASP A 89 15.75 0.40 5.84
CA ASP A 89 14.42 0.27 6.46
C ASP A 89 13.52 1.47 6.16
N GLU A 90 14.09 2.68 6.13
CA GLU A 90 13.36 3.91 5.77
C GLU A 90 12.87 3.86 4.31
N GLN A 91 13.72 3.40 3.39
CA GLN A 91 13.37 3.26 1.98
C GLN A 91 12.31 2.16 1.77
N TRP A 92 12.41 1.07 2.52
CA TRP A 92 11.39 0.02 2.54
C TRP A 92 10.04 0.56 3.03
N MET A 93 10.02 1.35 4.10
CA MET A 93 8.79 1.97 4.60
C MET A 93 8.19 2.93 3.58
N LEU A 94 9.01 3.74 2.90
CA LEU A 94 8.56 4.61 1.81
C LEU A 94 7.99 3.82 0.63
N LEU A 95 8.61 2.70 0.26
CA LEU A 95 8.09 1.78 -0.76
C LEU A 95 6.69 1.25 -0.37
N CYS A 96 6.50 0.82 0.88
CA CYS A 96 5.20 0.37 1.37
C CYS A 96 4.12 1.47 1.27
N LEU A 97 4.45 2.71 1.64
CA LEU A 97 3.53 3.85 1.51
C LEU A 97 3.18 4.15 0.05
N MET A 98 4.15 4.07 -0.86
CA MET A 98 3.92 4.25 -2.30
C MET A 98 3.06 3.13 -2.88
N MET A 99 3.28 1.88 -2.49
CA MET A 99 2.44 0.75 -2.89
C MET A 99 0.99 0.95 -2.46
N GLN A 100 0.76 1.39 -1.23
CA GLN A 100 -0.58 1.59 -0.67
C GLN A 100 -1.29 2.82 -1.24
N TYR A 101 -0.61 3.98 -1.26
CA TYR A 101 -1.26 5.28 -1.50
C TYR A 101 -0.80 6.00 -2.76
N GLY A 102 0.36 5.66 -3.32
CA GLY A 102 0.92 6.39 -4.44
C GLY A 102 0.02 6.32 -5.68
N GLY A 103 -0.23 7.48 -6.29
CA GLY A 103 -1.17 7.62 -7.41
C GLY A 103 -2.64 7.61 -7.03
N LYS A 104 -2.97 7.57 -5.74
CA LYS A 104 -4.33 7.70 -5.20
C LYS A 104 -4.48 9.05 -4.49
N VAL A 105 -5.68 9.60 -4.51
CA VAL A 105 -6.05 10.76 -3.68
C VAL A 105 -7.23 10.37 -2.82
N ARG A 106 -7.15 10.75 -1.55
CA ARG A 106 -8.23 10.54 -0.61
C ARG A 106 -9.42 11.42 -0.98
N ILE A 107 -10.57 10.80 -1.17
CA ILE A 107 -11.85 11.49 -1.28
C ILE A 107 -12.29 11.73 0.16
N ALA A 108 -12.36 13.01 0.54
CA ALA A 108 -12.76 13.46 1.87
C ALA A 108 -14.26 13.22 2.13
#